data_AF-A0A836WJ46-F1
#
_entry.id   AF-A0A836WJ46-F1
#
_cell.length_a   1.000
_cell.length_b   1.000
_cell.length_c   1.000
_cell.angle_alpha   90.00
_cell.angle_beta   90.00
_cell.angle_gamma   90.00
#
_symmetry.space_group_name_H-M   'P 1'
#
loop_
_entity.id
_entity.type
_entity.pdbx_description
1 polymer ?
#
loop_
_entity_poly.entity_id
_entity_poly.type
_entity_poly.pdbx_seq_one_letter_code
_entity_poly.pdbx_strand_id
1 'polypeptide(L)'
;MNLITITQIEQFLSAFKNLARINGVKFWQRPENLSMMNMLELTESVVTNDILLNLTAKDYYEGPIHEDAHSDAWAFGQNIEGQNV
;
A
#
# COMPACT_ATOMS: atom_id res chain seq x y z
N MET A 1 1.88 20.47 -8.31
CA MET A 1 2.41 19.20 -7.80
C MET A 1 2.87 19.46 -6.38
N ASN A 2 2.15 18.96 -5.36
CA ASN A 2 2.66 19.01 -3.99
C ASN A 2 3.83 18.04 -3.92
N LEU A 3 5.02 18.55 -3.60
CA LEU A 3 6.19 17.71 -3.36
C LEU A 3 5.98 17.01 -2.02
N ILE A 4 5.70 15.71 -2.06
CA ILE A 4 5.64 14.89 -0.85
C ILE A 4 7.04 14.67 -0.33
N THR A 5 7.19 14.94 0.97
CA THR A 5 8.45 14.75 1.69
C THR A 5 8.55 13.34 2.26
N ILE A 6 9.78 12.85 2.45
CA ILE A 6 10.05 11.59 3.14
C ILE A 6 9.37 11.57 4.52
N THR A 7 9.41 12.68 5.26
CA THR A 7 8.77 12.80 6.57
C THR A 7 7.26 12.57 6.50
N GLN A 8 6.57 13.06 5.47
CA GLN A 8 5.13 12.82 5.31
C GLN A 8 4.82 11.35 5.01
N ILE A 9 5.64 10.69 4.18
CA ILE A 9 5.52 9.26 3.88
C ILE A 9 5.72 8.43 5.16
N GLU A 10 6.74 8.75 5.95
CA GLU A 10 7.03 8.06 7.21
C GLU A 10 5.91 8.25 8.24
N GLN A 11 5.34 9.45 8.32
CA GLN A 11 4.17 9.74 9.17
C GLN A 11 2.96 8.91 8.76
N PHE A 12 2.65 8.85 7.45
CA PHE A 12 1.57 8.00 6.93
C PHE A 12 1.83 6.53 7.28
N LEU A 13 3.01 6.00 6.96
CA LEU A 13 3.36 4.60 7.22
C LEU A 13 3.28 4.27 8.71
N SER A 14 3.72 5.16 9.59
CA SER A 14 3.61 4.99 11.03
C SER A 14 2.15 4.89 11.48
N ALA A 15 1.30 5.81 11.03
CA ALA A 15 -0.12 5.80 11.35
C ALA A 15 -0.83 4.55 10.80
N PHE A 16 -0.59 4.22 9.53
CA PHE A 16 -1.14 3.03 8.87
C PHE A 16 -0.75 1.75 9.62
N LYS A 17 0.53 1.54 9.91
CA LYS A 17 1.02 0.33 10.58
C LYS A 17 0.43 0.17 11.99
N ASN A 18 0.27 1.28 12.71
CA ASN A 18 -0.36 1.24 14.03
C ASN A 18 -1.83 0.82 13.92
N LEU A 19 -2.58 1.40 12.98
CA LEU A 19 -3.98 1.03 12.75
C LEU A 19 -4.12 -0.41 12.27
N ALA A 20 -3.26 -0.86 11.34
CA ALA A 20 -3.26 -2.22 10.80
C ALA A 20 -2.98 -3.27 11.89
N ARG A 21 -2.08 -3.00 12.84
CA ARG A 21 -1.82 -3.93 13.96
C ARG A 21 -2.98 -4.05 14.93
N ILE A 22 -3.71 -2.95 15.17
CA ILE A 22 -4.82 -2.93 16.14
C ILE A 22 -6.10 -3.49 15.50
N ASN A 23 -6.39 -3.10 14.26
CA ASN A 23 -7.67 -3.34 13.61
C ASN A 23 -7.63 -4.42 12.51
N GLY A 24 -6.44 -4.88 12.14
CA GLY A 24 -6.23 -5.66 10.92
C GLY A 24 -6.30 -4.81 9.64
N VAL A 25 -6.09 -5.45 8.49
CA VAL A 25 -6.23 -4.86 7.16
C VAL A 25 -7.43 -5.49 6.46
N LYS A 26 -8.28 -4.66 5.85
CA LYS A 26 -9.38 -5.12 5.00
C LYS A 26 -8.99 -5.00 3.54
N PHE A 27 -9.01 -6.11 2.83
CA PHE A 27 -8.73 -6.15 1.40
C PHE A 27 -10.01 -5.89 0.62
N TRP A 28 -9.95 -4.91 -0.29
CA TRP A 28 -11.02 -4.74 -1.25
C TRP A 28 -11.00 -5.90 -2.24
N GLN A 29 -12.07 -6.70 -2.24
CA GLN A 29 -12.23 -7.92 -3.03
C GLN A 29 -12.53 -7.57 -4.50
N ARG A 30 -11.56 -6.99 -5.20
CA ARG A 30 -11.62 -6.83 -6.65
C ARG A 30 -11.15 -8.12 -7.32
N PRO A 31 -11.81 -8.59 -8.40
CA PRO A 31 -11.40 -9.81 -9.10
C PRO A 31 -9.93 -9.82 -9.52
N GLU A 32 -9.39 -8.67 -9.89
CA GLU A 32 -7.99 -8.50 -10.30
C GLU A 32 -7.03 -8.74 -9.13
N ASN A 33 -7.34 -8.19 -7.95
CA ASN A 33 -6.54 -8.38 -6.73
C ASN A 33 -6.51 -9.86 -6.32
N LEU A 34 -7.66 -10.52 -6.37
CA LEU A 34 -7.76 -11.94 -6.02
C LEU A 34 -7.02 -12.84 -7.01
N SER A 35 -7.13 -12.53 -8.30
CA SER A 35 -6.43 -13.25 -9.36
C SER A 35 -4.91 -13.11 -9.20
N MET A 36 -4.43 -11.90 -8.93
CA MET A 36 -3.02 -11.62 -8.68
C MET A 36 -2.51 -12.34 -7.42
N MET A 37 -3.24 -12.25 -6.31
CA MET A 37 -2.87 -12.93 -5.07
C MET A 37 -2.79 -14.44 -5.26
N ASN A 38 -3.76 -15.05 -5.96
CA ASN A 38 -3.71 -16.48 -6.28
C ASN A 38 -2.52 -16.84 -7.17
N MET A 39 -2.25 -16.04 -8.22
CA MET A 39 -1.13 -16.27 -9.14
C MET A 39 0.23 -16.21 -8.43
N LEU A 40 0.36 -15.32 -7.45
CA LEU A 40 1.57 -15.14 -6.65
C LEU A 40 1.59 -15.99 -5.38
N GLU A 41 0.59 -16.86 -5.18
CA GLU A 41 0.42 -17.69 -3.99
C GLU A 41 0.42 -16.88 -2.66
N LEU A 42 -0.09 -15.65 -2.72
CA LEU A 42 -0.17 -14.72 -1.59
C LEU A 42 -1.47 -14.91 -0.81
N THR A 43 -1.35 -14.95 0.51
CA THR A 43 -2.50 -14.88 1.43
C THR A 43 -2.63 -13.47 2.01
N GLU A 44 -3.82 -13.10 2.49
CA GLU A 44 -4.01 -11.82 3.19
C GLU A 44 -3.07 -11.65 4.40
N SER A 45 -2.74 -12.76 5.06
CA SER A 45 -1.79 -12.79 6.18
C SER A 45 -0.37 -12.44 5.72
N VAL A 46 0.09 -13.06 4.63
CA VAL A 46 1.41 -12.76 4.03
C VAL A 46 1.45 -11.31 3.56
N VAL A 47 0.43 -10.85 2.84
CA VAL A 47 0.38 -9.45 2.37
C VAL A 47 0.39 -8.48 3.54
N THR A 48 -0.35 -8.75 4.60
CA THR A 48 -0.38 -7.85 5.76
C THR A 48 0.94 -7.86 6.51
N ASN A 49 1.40 -9.04 6.95
CA ASN A 49 2.50 -9.16 7.90
C ASN A 49 3.87 -9.01 7.23
N ASP A 50 4.03 -9.55 6.03
CA ASP A 50 5.33 -9.64 5.37
C ASP A 50 5.55 -8.47 4.40
N ILE A 51 4.47 -7.90 3.85
CA ILE A 51 4.54 -6.78 2.88
C ILE A 51 4.14 -5.46 3.54
N LEU A 52 2.85 -5.27 3.86
CA LEU A 52 2.31 -3.97 4.28
C LEU A 52 2.94 -3.43 5.57
N LEU A 53 3.15 -4.28 6.58
CA LEU A 53 3.78 -3.86 7.83
C LEU A 53 5.28 -3.58 7.69
N ASN A 54 5.92 -4.05 6.62
CA ASN A 54 7.35 -3.86 6.36
C ASN A 54 7.66 -2.73 5.36
N LEU A 55 6.64 -2.12 4.72
CA LEU A 55 6.80 -0.98 3.81
C LEU A 55 7.64 0.15 4.43
N THR A 56 8.52 0.74 3.63
CA THR A 56 9.37 1.87 4.00
C THR A 56 9.13 3.04 3.06
N ALA A 57 9.68 4.22 3.38
CA ALA A 57 9.60 5.37 2.48
C ALA A 57 10.29 5.15 1.13
N LYS A 58 11.18 4.15 1.01
CA LYS A 58 11.82 3.77 -0.27
C LYS A 58 10.87 3.06 -1.22
N ASP A 59 9.82 2.44 -0.68
CA ASP A 59 8.81 1.72 -1.45
C ASP A 59 7.70 2.66 -1.92
N TYR A 60 7.78 3.95 -1.60
CA TYR A 60 6.80 4.94 -2.04
C TYR A 60 6.85 5.13 -3.55
N TYR A 61 5.69 5.07 -4.18
CA TYR A 61 5.52 5.27 -5.62
C TYR A 61 4.79 6.58 -5.90
N GLU A 62 3.57 6.73 -5.37
CA GLU A 62 2.70 7.87 -5.67
C GLU A 62 1.74 8.17 -4.52
N GLY A 63 1.36 9.44 -4.38
CA GLY A 63 0.35 9.91 -3.45
C GLY A 63 0.70 11.25 -2.81
N PRO A 64 -0.08 11.70 -1.82
CA PRO A 64 -1.47 11.35 -1.62
C PRO A 64 -2.28 11.66 -2.90
N ILE A 65 -3.07 10.70 -3.35
CA ILE A 65 -3.98 10.83 -4.49
C ILE A 65 -5.34 11.20 -3.91
N HIS A 66 -5.77 12.43 -4.17
CA HIS A 66 -7.05 12.93 -3.67
C HIS A 66 -8.20 12.48 -4.58
N GLU A 67 -9.26 11.92 -4.00
CA GLU A 67 -10.50 11.58 -4.70
C GLU A 67 -11.68 12.14 -3.92
N ASP A 68 -12.64 12.78 -4.60
CA ASP A 68 -13.77 13.48 -3.94
C ASP A 68 -14.62 12.56 -3.02
N ALA A 69 -14.62 11.25 -3.28
CA ALA A 69 -15.43 10.26 -2.58
C ALA A 69 -14.68 9.48 -1.49
N HIS A 70 -13.35 9.61 -1.41
CA HIS A 70 -12.50 8.75 -0.57
C HIS A 70 -11.41 9.56 0.13
N SER A 71 -10.89 9.03 1.24
CA SER A 71 -9.67 9.59 1.82
C SER A 71 -8.49 9.40 0.86
N ASP A 72 -7.49 10.25 1.00
CA ASP A 72 -6.30 10.23 0.15
C ASP A 72 -5.68 8.83 0.06
N ALA A 73 -5.47 8.35 -1.17
CA ALA A 73 -4.82 7.07 -1.44
C ALA A 73 -3.30 7.22 -1.52
N TRP A 74 -2.57 6.21 -1.05
CA TRP A 74 -1.12 6.15 -1.10
C TRP A 74 -0.69 4.83 -1.73
N ALA A 75 0.14 4.91 -2.77
CA ALA A 75 0.62 3.77 -3.54
C ALA A 75 2.08 3.46 -3.19
N PHE A 76 2.35 2.17 -2.93
CA PHE A 76 3.68 1.65 -2.63
C PHE A 76 3.98 0.44 -3.51
N GLY A 77 5.24 0.29 -3.92
CA GLY A 77 5.71 -0.78 -4.79
C GLY A 77 7.00 -0.41 -5.50
N GLN A 78 7.62 -1.39 -6.16
CA GLN A 78 8.77 -1.16 -7.03
C GLN A 78 8.35 -1.30 -8.48
N ASN A 79 8.80 -0.37 -9.33
CA ASN A 79 8.61 -0.48 -10.76
C ASN A 79 9.56 -1.57 -11.30
N ILE A 80 9.01 -2.72 -11.69
CA ILE A 80 9.77 -3.78 -12.35
C ILE A 80 9.82 -3.45 -13.84
N GLU A 81 10.91 -2.80 -14.26
CA GLU A 81 11.32 -2.62 -15.67
C GLU A 81 10.18 -2.28 -16.66
N GLY A 82 9.38 -1.25 -16.37
CA GLY A 82 8.41 -0.70 -17.32
C GLY A 82 7.12 -1.50 -17.47
N GLN A 83 6.87 -2.47 -16.60
CA GLN A 83 5.55 -3.05 -16.40
C GLN A 83 4.96 -2.54 -15.09
N ASN A 84 3.78 -1.93 -15.17
CA ASN A 84 2.95 -1.70 -14.00
C ASN A 84 2.49 -3.06 -13.49
N VAL A 85 3.08 -3.53 -12.39
CA VAL A 85 2.61 -4.71 -11.65
C VAL A 85 1.95 -4.24 -10.37
#